data_AF-A0A336N7G1-F1
#
_entry.id   AF-A0A336N7G1-F1
#
_cell.length_a   1.000
_cell.length_b   1.000
_cell.length_c   1.000
_cell.angle_alpha   90.00
_cell.angle_beta   90.00
_cell.angle_gamma   90.00
#
_symmetry.space_group_name_H-M   'P 1'
#
loop_
_entity.id
_entity.type
_entity.pdbx_description
1 polymer ?
#
loop_
_entity_poly.entity_id
_entity_poly.type
_entity_poly.pdbx_seq_one_letter_code
_entity_poly.pdbx_strand_id
1 'polypeptide(L)'
;MAKQNLIRQLFDYVLTQYGTKPEYLWKNHPNYGVLRHADNRKWYAIVMNVEKSSLGLSGAGKLPVMNVKCTPEMLSLFLPQTGFLPAYHMNKNHWLTVLLDGSVEKDTVLFLLNASFDLTATRQVKKQLGISRYTEWIVPANPKYYDVEKDLREGGEIHWKQSNNIAADDIVYMYVTEPTGAIRYKCLVLEVNIPYHKKRTDDLQVKRVMKIRCLKEYDKTLILRAKMAQFGVTAVRGPRHMPYALKQEIAMLSGESCEK
;
A
#
# COMPACT_ATOMS: atom_id res chain seq x y z
N MET A 1 1.42 5.33 37.04
CA MET A 1 2.82 5.50 36.60
C MET A 1 3.18 4.68 35.36
N ALA A 2 2.90 3.37 35.28
CA ALA A 2 3.21 2.56 34.09
C ALA A 2 2.54 3.02 32.77
N LYS A 3 1.29 3.49 32.81
CA LYS A 3 0.51 3.90 31.61
C LYS A 3 1.04 5.18 30.93
N GLN A 4 1.45 6.18 31.71
CA GLN A 4 2.09 7.40 31.19
C GLN A 4 3.48 7.11 30.60
N ASN A 5 4.12 6.03 31.03
CA ASN A 5 5.41 5.59 30.50
C ASN A 5 5.26 5.05 29.06
N LEU A 6 4.23 4.25 28.77
CA LEU A 6 4.04 3.66 27.43
C LEU A 6 3.80 4.73 26.34
N ILE A 7 2.94 5.72 26.60
CA ILE A 7 2.65 6.79 25.61
C ILE A 7 3.92 7.61 25.32
N ARG A 8 4.69 7.93 26.36
CA ARG A 8 5.97 8.64 26.21
C ARG A 8 6.94 7.81 25.36
N GLN A 9 7.12 6.53 25.68
CA GLN A 9 7.97 5.63 24.90
C GLN A 9 7.51 5.51 23.45
N LEU A 10 6.20 5.52 23.19
CA LEU A 10 5.64 5.50 21.84
C LEU A 10 6.00 6.77 21.07
N PHE A 11 5.86 7.96 21.68
CA PHE A 11 6.25 9.20 21.02
C PHE A 11 7.77 9.32 20.83
N ASP A 12 8.58 8.88 21.79
CA ASP A 12 10.05 8.84 21.66
C ASP A 12 10.47 7.89 20.54
N TYR A 13 9.82 6.73 20.43
CA TYR A 13 10.02 5.78 19.33
C TYR A 13 9.67 6.41 17.98
N VAL A 14 8.49 7.03 17.85
CA VAL A 14 8.03 7.64 16.60
C VAL A 14 8.92 8.80 16.16
N LEU A 15 9.40 9.62 17.10
CA LEU A 15 10.37 10.67 16.82
C LEU A 15 11.69 10.08 16.31
N THR A 16 12.17 9.01 16.94
CA THR A 16 13.45 8.37 16.59
C THR A 16 13.37 7.66 15.24
N GLN A 17 12.32 6.89 14.99
CA GLN A 17 12.18 6.07 13.79
C GLN A 17 11.73 6.87 12.56
N TYR A 18 10.83 7.83 12.75
CA TYR A 18 10.15 8.52 11.64
C TYR A 18 10.37 10.03 11.63
N GLY A 19 11.09 10.59 12.60
CA GLY A 19 11.25 12.04 12.74
C GLY A 19 9.93 12.78 13.04
N THR A 20 8.86 12.07 13.41
CA THR A 20 7.52 12.65 13.56
C THR A 20 7.29 13.09 15.00
N LYS A 21 6.78 14.32 15.18
CA LYS A 21 6.34 14.85 16.48
C LYS A 21 4.81 14.82 16.57
N PRO A 22 4.23 14.57 17.75
CA PRO A 22 2.79 14.64 17.92
C PRO A 22 2.26 16.07 17.76
N GLU A 23 1.09 16.19 17.16
CA GLU A 23 0.38 17.45 16.98
C GLU A 23 -0.92 17.48 17.75
N TYR A 24 -1.19 18.61 18.40
CA TYR A 24 -2.36 18.80 19.27
C TYR A 24 -3.33 19.76 18.59
N LEU A 25 -4.27 19.19 17.84
CA LEU A 25 -5.10 19.98 16.92
C LEU A 25 -6.35 20.58 17.57
N TRP A 26 -6.72 20.14 18.77
CA TRP A 26 -7.98 20.54 19.42
C TRP A 26 -7.75 21.26 20.74
N LYS A 27 -8.31 22.47 20.87
CA LYS A 27 -8.29 23.25 22.13
C LYS A 27 -8.98 22.53 23.29
N ASN A 28 -10.10 21.88 23.03
CA ASN A 28 -10.91 21.18 24.04
C ASN A 28 -10.34 19.80 24.41
N HIS A 29 -9.40 19.29 23.61
CA HIS A 29 -8.73 18.02 23.86
C HIS A 29 -7.20 18.18 23.67
N PRO A 30 -6.55 18.97 24.55
CA PRO A 30 -5.14 19.34 24.38
C PRO A 30 -4.18 18.16 24.49
N ASN A 31 -4.65 17.03 25.03
CA ASN A 31 -3.85 15.82 25.22
C ASN A 31 -4.00 14.81 24.07
N TYR A 32 -4.75 15.13 23.01
CA TYR A 32 -4.92 14.24 21.86
C TYR A 32 -3.79 14.47 20.88
N GLY A 33 -2.85 13.54 20.82
CA GLY A 33 -1.67 13.62 19.97
C GLY A 33 -1.91 12.95 18.62
N VAL A 34 -1.97 13.73 17.56
CA VAL A 34 -2.05 13.27 16.18
C VAL A 34 -0.66 13.00 15.64
N LEU A 35 -0.48 11.84 15.00
CA LEU A 35 0.73 11.46 14.29
C LEU A 35 0.40 11.35 12.80
N ARG A 36 1.10 12.14 11.99
CA ARG A 36 0.84 12.24 10.55
C ARG A 36 2.11 12.52 9.77
N HIS A 37 2.14 12.06 8.53
CA HIS A 37 3.32 12.23 7.69
C HIS A 37 3.58 13.70 7.36
N ALA A 38 4.86 14.07 7.29
CA ALA A 38 5.28 15.42 6.91
C ALA A 38 4.98 15.72 5.43
N ASP A 39 5.12 14.72 4.56
CA ASP A 39 5.04 14.83 3.10
C ASP A 39 3.61 14.98 2.57
N ASN A 40 2.66 14.21 3.08
CA ASN A 40 1.30 14.10 2.55
C ASN A 40 0.22 14.43 3.58
N ARG A 41 0.63 14.77 4.82
CA ARG A 41 -0.24 15.17 5.93
C ARG A 41 -1.26 14.12 6.38
N LYS A 42 -1.22 12.89 5.83
CA LYS A 42 -2.12 11.80 6.20
C LYS A 42 -1.79 11.31 7.60
N TRP A 43 -2.82 11.11 8.40
CA TRP A 43 -2.69 10.55 9.73
C TRP A 43 -2.44 9.07 9.63
N TYR A 44 -1.51 8.59 10.43
CA TYR A 44 -1.25 7.17 10.60
C TYR A 44 -1.58 6.73 12.03
N ALA A 45 -1.52 7.62 13.01
CA ALA A 45 -2.02 7.33 14.33
C ALA A 45 -2.60 8.56 15.02
N ILE A 46 -3.44 8.32 16.02
CA ILE A 46 -3.86 9.34 16.97
C ILE A 46 -3.98 8.70 18.35
N VAL A 47 -3.30 9.30 19.33
CA VAL A 47 -3.35 8.90 20.74
C VAL A 47 -4.32 9.83 21.48
N MET A 48 -5.27 9.24 22.20
CA MET A 48 -6.36 9.95 22.87
C MET A 48 -6.58 9.41 24.28
N ASN A 49 -7.24 10.19 25.13
CA ASN A 49 -7.74 9.71 26.42
C ASN A 49 -9.28 9.78 26.40
N VAL A 50 -9.93 8.63 26.24
CA VAL A 50 -11.36 8.52 25.90
C VAL A 50 -12.14 7.89 27.06
N GLU A 51 -13.38 8.32 27.27
CA GLU A 51 -14.27 7.74 28.28
C GLU A 51 -14.57 6.27 27.95
N LYS A 52 -14.49 5.39 28.97
CA LYS A 52 -14.81 3.96 28.83
C LYS A 52 -16.17 3.70 28.19
N SER A 53 -17.18 4.47 28.62
CA SER A 53 -18.55 4.36 28.09
C SER A 53 -18.64 4.63 26.59
N SER A 54 -17.83 5.58 26.08
CA SER A 54 -17.77 5.91 24.65
C SER A 54 -17.10 4.82 23.80
N LEU A 55 -16.37 3.91 24.45
CA LEU A 55 -15.72 2.75 23.85
C LEU A 55 -16.55 1.46 24.00
N GLY A 56 -17.73 1.54 24.61
CA GLY A 56 -18.56 0.37 24.92
C GLY A 56 -18.03 -0.46 26.09
N LEU A 57 -17.14 0.09 26.93
CA LEU A 57 -16.57 -0.57 28.09
C LEU A 57 -17.30 -0.16 29.38
N SER A 58 -17.42 -1.10 30.31
CA SER A 58 -18.00 -0.87 31.63
C SER A 58 -17.05 -0.08 32.56
N GLY A 59 -17.65 0.66 33.48
CA GLY A 59 -16.94 1.43 34.53
C GLY A 59 -16.77 2.91 34.21
N ALA A 60 -16.40 3.68 35.23
CA ALA A 60 -16.21 5.13 35.13
C ALA A 60 -14.78 5.50 34.73
N GLY A 61 -14.65 6.67 34.09
CA GLY A 61 -13.38 7.32 33.80
C GLY A 61 -12.83 7.08 32.40
N LYS A 62 -11.73 7.78 32.12
CA LYS A 62 -11.03 7.76 30.84
C LYS A 62 -9.88 6.77 30.83
N LEU A 63 -9.56 6.26 29.65
CA LEU A 63 -8.37 5.46 29.42
C LEU A 63 -7.65 5.87 28.13
N PRO A 64 -6.32 5.69 28.08
CA PRO A 64 -5.55 6.02 26.90
C PRO A 64 -5.77 4.98 25.80
N VAL A 65 -6.02 5.46 24.59
CA VAL A 65 -6.17 4.64 23.39
C VAL A 65 -5.36 5.21 22.25
N MET A 66 -5.05 4.36 21.28
CA MET A 66 -4.48 4.78 20.00
C MET A 66 -5.34 4.25 18.86
N ASN A 67 -5.78 5.13 17.97
CA ASN A 67 -6.28 4.67 16.68
C ASN A 67 -5.12 4.56 15.70
N VAL A 68 -5.11 3.47 14.94
CA VAL A 68 -4.19 3.23 13.82
C VAL A 68 -4.98 2.84 12.59
N LYS A 69 -4.49 3.21 11.41
CA LYS A 69 -4.98 2.71 10.13
C LYS A 69 -4.58 1.25 9.94
N CYS A 70 -5.52 0.39 9.56
CA CYS A 70 -5.35 -1.04 9.35
C CYS A 70 -5.99 -1.48 8.03
N THR A 71 -5.52 -2.59 7.47
CA THR A 71 -6.23 -3.27 6.37
C THR A 71 -7.40 -4.09 6.91
N PRO A 72 -8.41 -4.41 6.08
CA PRO A 72 -9.52 -5.29 6.49
C PRO A 72 -9.05 -6.63 7.07
N GLU A 73 -7.99 -7.22 6.53
CA GLU A 73 -7.43 -8.49 6.98
C GLU A 73 -6.84 -8.37 8.39
N MET A 74 -6.12 -7.27 8.68
CA MET A 74 -5.62 -6.99 10.03
C MET A 74 -6.76 -6.77 11.01
N LEU A 75 -7.83 -6.06 10.61
CA LEU A 75 -8.99 -5.85 11.46
C LEU A 75 -9.64 -7.18 11.88
N SER A 76 -9.84 -8.09 10.93
CA SER A 76 -10.39 -9.43 11.21
C SER A 76 -9.52 -10.24 12.18
N LEU A 77 -8.20 -10.06 12.14
CA LEU A 77 -7.26 -10.74 13.03
C LEU A 77 -7.23 -10.15 14.45
N PHE A 78 -7.24 -8.82 14.58
CA PHE A 78 -7.02 -8.15 15.87
C PHE A 78 -8.32 -7.87 16.65
N LEU A 79 -9.44 -7.57 15.98
CA LEU A 79 -10.70 -7.24 16.67
C LEU A 79 -11.21 -8.32 17.65
N PRO A 80 -11.01 -9.63 17.41
CA PRO A 80 -11.41 -10.66 18.37
C PRO A 80 -10.53 -10.73 19.63
N GLN A 81 -9.35 -10.10 19.61
CA GLN A 81 -8.37 -10.20 20.69
C GLN A 81 -8.62 -9.15 21.79
N THR A 82 -8.19 -9.46 23.02
CA THR A 82 -8.29 -8.51 24.14
C THR A 82 -7.44 -7.27 23.88
N GLY A 83 -7.97 -6.09 24.25
CA GLY A 83 -7.25 -4.82 24.09
C GLY A 83 -7.45 -4.13 22.75
N PHE A 84 -8.30 -4.69 21.87
CA PHE A 84 -8.65 -4.10 20.58
C PHE A 84 -10.14 -3.83 20.47
N LEU A 85 -10.51 -2.70 19.87
CA LEU A 85 -11.90 -2.27 19.68
C LEU A 85 -12.12 -1.71 18.27
N PRO A 86 -13.37 -1.70 17.77
CA PRO A 86 -13.71 -0.94 16.58
C PRO A 86 -13.25 0.52 16.68
N ALA A 87 -12.93 1.13 15.55
CA ALA A 87 -12.40 2.48 15.50
C ALA A 87 -13.30 3.50 16.21
N TYR A 88 -12.73 4.28 17.14
CA TYR A 88 -13.39 5.41 17.78
C TYR A 88 -13.26 6.66 16.90
N HIS A 89 -14.36 7.31 16.52
CA HIS A 89 -14.41 8.49 15.61
C HIS A 89 -13.83 8.32 14.20
N MET A 90 -13.19 7.19 13.88
CA MET A 90 -12.61 6.90 12.56
C MET A 90 -13.44 5.85 11.81
N ASN A 91 -13.11 5.63 10.54
CA ASN A 91 -13.78 4.62 9.72
C ASN A 91 -13.43 3.21 10.23
N LYS A 92 -14.44 2.48 10.74
CA LYS A 92 -14.32 1.14 11.35
C LYS A 92 -13.82 0.04 10.39
N ASN A 93 -13.84 0.27 9.08
CA ASN A 93 -13.35 -0.68 8.08
C ASN A 93 -11.86 -0.49 7.74
N HIS A 94 -11.25 0.60 8.21
CA HIS A 94 -9.87 0.96 7.87
C HIS A 94 -9.06 1.46 9.07
N TRP A 95 -9.64 1.47 10.26
CA TRP A 95 -9.00 1.93 11.48
C TRP A 95 -9.33 0.98 12.62
N LEU A 96 -8.40 0.87 13.55
CA LEU A 96 -8.49 0.03 14.74
C LEU A 96 -8.20 0.89 15.97
N THR A 97 -8.98 0.73 17.03
CA THR A 97 -8.68 1.32 18.34
C THR A 97 -7.89 0.29 19.16
N VAL A 98 -6.72 0.67 19.65
CA VAL A 98 -5.86 -0.13 20.53
C VAL A 98 -5.88 0.47 21.93
N LEU A 99 -6.17 -0.34 22.95
CA LEU A 99 -6.11 0.10 24.35
C LEU A 99 -4.65 0.19 24.79
N LEU A 100 -4.27 1.34 25.37
CA LEU A 100 -2.92 1.57 25.91
C LEU A 100 -2.88 1.42 27.44
N ASP A 101 -3.77 0.59 27.98
CA ASP A 101 -3.94 0.39 29.43
C ASP A 101 -3.07 -0.75 30.00
N GLY A 102 -2.30 -1.41 29.13
CA GLY A 102 -1.46 -2.57 29.45
C GLY A 102 -2.04 -3.91 29.01
N SER A 103 -3.27 -3.94 28.45
CA SER A 103 -3.88 -5.16 27.91
C SER A 103 -3.23 -5.65 26.60
N VAL A 104 -2.53 -4.77 25.88
CA VAL A 104 -1.79 -5.09 24.66
C VAL A 104 -0.30 -4.92 24.91
N GLU A 105 0.49 -5.92 24.53
CA GLU A 105 1.95 -5.86 24.63
C GLU A 105 2.54 -4.73 23.78
N LYS A 106 3.59 -4.09 24.29
CA LYS A 106 4.24 -2.94 23.64
C LYS A 106 4.66 -3.26 22.21
N ASP A 107 5.22 -4.44 21.95
CA ASP A 107 5.71 -4.81 20.63
C ASP A 107 4.57 -4.92 19.61
N THR A 108 3.41 -5.42 20.02
CA THR A 108 2.19 -5.43 19.20
C THR A 108 1.67 -4.02 18.92
N VAL A 109 1.70 -3.12 19.92
CA VAL A 109 1.35 -1.71 19.74
C VAL A 109 2.27 -1.05 18.70
N LEU A 110 3.58 -1.28 18.79
CA LEU A 110 4.56 -0.73 17.85
C LEU A 110 4.41 -1.35 16.45
N PHE A 111 4.17 -2.65 16.35
CA PHE A 111 3.91 -3.34 15.08
C PHE A 111 2.72 -2.70 14.34
N LEU A 112 1.60 -2.50 15.04
CA LEU A 112 0.40 -1.89 14.46
C LEU A 112 0.64 -0.43 14.05
N LEU A 113 1.40 0.33 14.84
CA LEU A 113 1.79 1.69 14.50
C LEU A 113 2.66 1.73 13.24
N ASN A 114 3.66 0.85 13.14
CA ASN A 114 4.56 0.77 11.99
C ASN A 114 3.80 0.39 10.72
N ALA A 115 2.96 -0.65 10.80
CA ALA A 115 2.10 -1.06 9.69
C ALA A 115 1.20 0.10 9.24
N SER A 116 0.69 0.89 10.18
CA SER A 116 -0.13 2.05 9.89
C SER A 116 0.63 3.17 9.17
N PHE A 117 1.85 3.45 9.62
CA PHE A 117 2.77 4.38 8.98
C PHE A 117 3.01 3.94 7.53
N ASP A 118 3.32 2.67 7.31
CA ASP A 118 3.57 2.10 5.99
C ASP A 118 2.34 2.16 5.09
N LEU A 119 1.14 1.91 5.61
CA LEU A 119 -0.09 2.00 4.82
C LEU A 119 -0.40 3.42 4.32
N THR A 120 0.20 4.44 4.93
CA THR A 120 -0.17 5.83 4.70
C THR A 120 0.97 6.71 4.19
N ALA A 121 2.23 6.25 4.27
CA ALA A 121 3.41 6.92 3.74
C ALA A 121 3.38 7.00 2.21
N THR A 122 3.97 8.06 1.63
CA THR A 122 4.22 8.07 0.18
C THR A 122 5.35 7.12 -0.19
N ARG A 123 5.42 6.81 -1.48
CA ARG A 123 6.53 6.05 -2.05
C ARG A 123 7.91 6.68 -1.78
N GLN A 124 8.01 8.01 -1.82
CA GLN A 124 9.29 8.70 -1.57
C GLN A 124 9.78 8.44 -0.14
N VAL A 125 8.90 8.59 0.85
CA VAL A 125 9.22 8.29 2.26
C VAL A 125 9.58 6.81 2.43
N LYS A 126 8.82 5.89 1.81
CA LYS A 126 9.15 4.46 1.88
C LYS A 126 10.50 4.12 1.26
N LYS A 127 10.88 4.78 0.15
CA LYS A 127 12.19 4.59 -0.48
C LYS A 127 13.31 5.17 0.38
N GLN A 128 13.11 6.37 0.95
CA GLN A 128 14.07 7.03 1.83
C GLN A 128 14.33 6.23 3.12
N LEU A 129 13.29 5.62 3.69
CA LEU A 129 13.38 4.80 4.90
C LEU A 129 13.71 3.33 4.62
N GLY A 130 13.90 2.94 3.34
CA GLY A 130 14.19 1.55 2.96
C GLY A 130 13.04 0.54 3.15
N ILE A 131 11.82 1.03 3.44
CA ILE A 131 10.62 0.24 3.72
C ILE A 131 10.06 -0.43 2.46
N SER A 132 10.13 0.25 1.31
CA SER A 132 9.70 -0.29 0.02
C SER A 132 10.71 0.06 -1.05
N ARG A 133 11.28 -0.98 -1.67
CA ARG A 133 12.25 -0.83 -2.76
C ARG A 133 11.57 -0.41 -4.07
N TYR A 134 10.34 -0.86 -4.31
CA TYR A 134 9.63 -0.65 -5.56
C TYR A 134 8.10 -0.76 -5.42
N THR A 135 7.36 -0.21 -6.38
CA THR A 135 5.89 -0.37 -6.52
C THR A 135 5.58 -1.37 -7.62
N GLU A 136 4.50 -2.14 -7.44
CA GLU A 136 4.00 -3.07 -8.44
C GLU A 136 2.72 -2.52 -9.10
N TRP A 137 2.70 -2.51 -10.43
CA TRP A 137 1.62 -1.95 -11.24
C TRP A 137 1.02 -3.01 -12.17
N ILE A 138 -0.25 -2.84 -12.54
CA ILE A 138 -0.87 -3.48 -13.70
C ILE A 138 -1.11 -2.39 -14.74
N VAL A 139 -0.63 -2.59 -15.97
CA VAL A 139 -0.82 -1.64 -17.08
C VAL A 139 -1.48 -2.32 -18.28
N PRO A 140 -2.34 -1.62 -19.04
CA PRO A 140 -2.93 -2.18 -20.25
C PRO A 140 -1.95 -2.17 -21.41
N ALA A 141 -1.87 -3.27 -22.12
CA ALA A 141 -1.22 -3.45 -23.41
C ALA A 141 -2.29 -3.79 -24.43
N ASN A 142 -2.64 -2.85 -25.30
CA ASN A 142 -3.69 -3.06 -26.29
C ASN A 142 -3.07 -3.49 -27.64
N PRO A 143 -3.37 -4.72 -28.13
CA PRO A 143 -2.87 -5.23 -29.39
C PRO A 143 -3.14 -4.34 -30.61
N LYS A 144 -4.18 -3.49 -30.57
CA LYS A 144 -4.45 -2.48 -31.61
C LYS A 144 -3.26 -1.53 -31.83
N TYR A 145 -2.51 -1.24 -30.77
CA TYR A 145 -1.45 -0.23 -30.79
C TYR A 145 -0.05 -0.82 -30.62
N TYR A 146 0.08 -1.98 -29.98
CA TYR A 146 1.37 -2.61 -29.66
C TYR A 146 1.25 -4.13 -29.75
N ASP A 147 2.16 -4.79 -30.45
CA ASP A 147 2.23 -6.25 -30.50
C ASP A 147 3.21 -6.79 -29.44
N VAL A 148 2.86 -6.62 -28.16
CA VAL A 148 3.72 -7.02 -27.04
C VAL A 148 3.99 -8.52 -27.05
N GLU A 149 3.02 -9.32 -27.50
CA GLU A 149 3.16 -10.78 -27.57
C GLU A 149 4.10 -11.24 -28.69
N LYS A 150 4.50 -10.36 -29.61
CA LYS A 150 5.58 -10.60 -30.56
C LYS A 150 6.89 -10.00 -30.09
N ASP A 151 6.83 -8.80 -29.51
CA ASP A 151 8.00 -7.97 -29.25
C ASP A 151 8.66 -8.24 -27.90
N LEU A 152 8.00 -8.94 -26.98
CA LEU A 152 8.47 -9.18 -25.62
C LEU A 152 8.52 -10.67 -25.27
N ARG A 153 9.66 -11.11 -24.76
CA ARG A 153 9.92 -12.46 -24.22
C ARG A 153 10.69 -12.32 -22.92
N GLU A 154 10.74 -13.37 -22.10
CA GLU A 154 11.57 -13.38 -20.88
C GLU A 154 13.02 -12.94 -21.17
N GLY A 155 13.54 -12.05 -20.33
CA GLY A 155 14.86 -11.42 -20.50
C GLY A 155 14.90 -10.26 -21.51
N GLY A 156 13.92 -10.14 -22.39
CA GLY A 156 13.85 -9.09 -23.42
C GLY A 156 13.61 -7.69 -22.85
N GLU A 157 14.10 -6.67 -23.56
CA GLU A 157 13.94 -5.25 -23.20
C GLU A 157 13.23 -4.47 -24.30
N ILE A 158 12.24 -3.66 -23.92
CA ILE A 158 11.51 -2.79 -24.85
C ILE A 158 11.30 -1.39 -24.26
N HIS A 159 11.04 -0.44 -25.15
CA HIS A 159 10.51 0.87 -24.76
C HIS A 159 8.99 0.79 -24.69
N TRP A 160 8.43 1.13 -23.53
CA TRP A 160 6.99 1.13 -23.28
C TRP A 160 6.48 2.53 -22.94
N LYS A 161 5.23 2.84 -23.29
CA LYS A 161 4.60 4.10 -22.88
C LYS A 161 4.67 4.25 -21.37
N GLN A 162 5.32 5.31 -20.90
CA GLN A 162 5.42 5.58 -19.47
C GLN A 162 4.16 6.26 -18.97
N SER A 163 3.70 5.84 -17.80
CA SER A 163 2.68 6.55 -17.04
C SER A 163 3.29 7.38 -15.93
N ASN A 164 2.68 8.52 -15.60
CA ASN A 164 3.28 9.55 -14.71
C ASN A 164 3.74 9.04 -13.33
N ASN A 165 3.15 7.95 -12.83
CA ASN A 165 3.44 7.43 -11.48
C ASN A 165 4.43 6.27 -11.46
N ILE A 166 4.85 5.75 -12.63
CA ILE A 166 5.81 4.66 -12.72
C ILE A 166 7.23 5.26 -12.72
N ALA A 167 8.09 4.73 -11.85
CA ALA A 167 9.49 5.13 -11.76
C ALA A 167 10.42 3.91 -11.85
N ALA A 168 11.72 4.16 -12.04
CA ALA A 168 12.73 3.11 -12.08
C ALA A 168 12.65 2.23 -10.81
N ASP A 169 13.04 0.97 -10.99
CA ASP A 169 12.94 -0.14 -10.04
C ASP A 169 11.52 -0.71 -9.84
N ASP A 170 10.45 -0.04 -10.35
CA ASP A 170 9.09 -0.58 -10.28
C ASP A 170 8.94 -1.90 -11.05
N ILE A 171 7.97 -2.70 -10.60
CA ILE A 171 7.49 -3.86 -11.35
C ILE A 171 6.19 -3.50 -12.07
N VAL A 172 6.08 -3.92 -13.31
CA VAL A 172 4.91 -3.70 -14.17
C VAL A 172 4.43 -5.04 -14.70
N TYR A 173 3.21 -5.39 -14.34
CA TYR A 173 2.45 -6.49 -14.93
C TYR A 173 1.69 -5.98 -16.14
N MET A 174 1.96 -6.53 -17.32
CA MET A 174 1.31 -6.15 -18.57
C MET A 174 0.07 -6.99 -18.79
N TYR A 175 -1.09 -6.35 -18.70
CA TYR A 175 -2.39 -6.92 -19.06
C TYR A 175 -2.62 -6.71 -20.56
N VAL A 176 -2.49 -7.78 -21.35
CA VAL A 176 -2.84 -7.75 -22.77
C VAL A 176 -4.36 -7.77 -22.88
N THR A 177 -4.93 -6.73 -23.49
CA THR A 177 -6.38 -6.61 -23.64
C THR A 177 -6.93 -7.65 -24.62
N GLU A 178 -8.22 -7.57 -24.95
CA GLU A 178 -8.82 -8.45 -25.97
C GLU A 178 -7.97 -8.49 -27.26
N PRO A 179 -7.81 -9.66 -27.89
CA PRO A 179 -8.50 -10.93 -27.61
C PRO A 179 -7.84 -11.79 -26.50
N THR A 180 -6.67 -11.42 -25.98
CA THR A 180 -5.97 -12.22 -24.96
C THR A 180 -6.68 -12.14 -23.61
N GLY A 181 -7.00 -10.92 -23.15
CA GLY A 181 -7.73 -10.71 -21.90
C GLY A 181 -7.03 -11.25 -20.64
N ALA A 182 -5.70 -11.18 -20.59
CA ALA A 182 -4.90 -11.78 -19.52
C ALA A 182 -3.64 -10.95 -19.16
N ILE A 183 -3.14 -11.13 -17.93
CA ILE A 183 -1.77 -10.70 -17.60
C ILE A 183 -0.80 -11.67 -18.27
N ARG A 184 0.10 -11.14 -19.10
CA ARG A 184 1.07 -11.93 -19.88
C ARG A 184 2.50 -11.74 -19.45
N TYR A 185 2.86 -10.60 -18.88
CA TYR A 185 4.26 -10.29 -18.58
C TYR A 185 4.40 -9.63 -17.22
N LYS A 186 5.46 -9.99 -16.48
CA LYS A 186 5.99 -9.24 -15.34
C LYS A 186 7.29 -8.60 -15.78
N CYS A 187 7.43 -7.29 -15.63
CA CYS A 187 8.57 -6.53 -16.13
C CYS A 187 9.18 -5.64 -15.05
N LEU A 188 10.50 -5.50 -15.04
CA LEU A 188 11.23 -4.50 -14.27
C LEU A 188 11.36 -3.21 -15.07
N VAL A 189 11.10 -2.06 -14.44
CA VAL A 189 11.34 -0.75 -15.03
C VAL A 189 12.80 -0.35 -14.79
N LEU A 190 13.58 -0.31 -15.88
CA LEU A 190 15.01 0.04 -15.84
C LEU A 190 15.22 1.55 -15.81
N GLU A 191 14.54 2.26 -16.71
CA GLU A 191 14.73 3.70 -16.92
C GLU A 191 13.40 4.37 -17.23
N VAL A 192 13.26 5.64 -16.83
CA VAL A 192 12.04 6.42 -17.00
C VAL A 192 12.32 7.82 -17.52
N ASN A 193 11.27 8.48 -17.99
CA ASN A 193 11.27 9.83 -18.55
C ASN A 193 12.11 9.95 -19.83
N ILE A 194 12.22 8.87 -20.61
CA ILE A 194 12.91 8.87 -21.90
C ILE A 194 12.04 9.64 -22.90
N PRO A 195 12.51 10.76 -23.47
CA PRO A 195 11.73 11.54 -24.44
C PRO A 195 11.39 10.72 -25.69
N TYR A 196 10.14 10.76 -26.15
CA TYR A 196 9.69 9.99 -27.32
C TYR A 196 9.29 10.93 -28.45
N HIS A 197 10.01 10.86 -29.57
CA HIS A 197 9.91 11.83 -30.69
C HIS A 197 9.39 11.23 -32.00
N LYS A 198 8.89 9.97 -32.01
CA LYS A 198 8.40 9.34 -33.25
C LYS A 198 7.15 10.06 -33.79
N LYS A 199 7.06 10.15 -35.13
CA LYS A 199 5.92 10.71 -35.87
C LYS A 199 4.62 10.03 -35.45
N ARG A 200 3.59 10.87 -35.28
CA ARG A 200 2.19 10.57 -35.00
C ARG A 200 1.71 9.42 -35.90
N THR A 201 1.79 8.18 -35.41
CA THR A 201 0.96 7.08 -35.90
C THR A 201 -0.37 7.20 -35.18
N ASP A 202 -1.46 7.16 -35.92
CA ASP A 202 -2.77 7.64 -35.53
C ASP A 202 -3.20 7.26 -34.10
N ASP A 203 -3.82 8.23 -33.41
CA ASP A 203 -4.53 8.16 -32.13
C ASP A 203 -3.77 8.13 -30.79
N LEU A 204 -2.43 7.97 -30.74
CA LEU A 204 -1.68 7.93 -29.47
C LEU A 204 -0.61 9.04 -29.33
N GLN A 205 -0.89 10.07 -28.53
CA GLN A 205 0.13 11.03 -28.11
C GLN A 205 1.01 10.45 -27.00
N VAL A 206 2.18 9.90 -27.36
CA VAL A 206 3.20 9.44 -26.42
C VAL A 206 4.30 10.51 -26.33
N LYS A 207 4.39 11.20 -25.18
CA LYS A 207 5.44 12.22 -24.94
C LYS A 207 6.75 11.62 -24.39
N ARG A 208 6.63 10.55 -23.61
CA ARG A 208 7.73 9.87 -22.95
C ARG A 208 7.49 8.37 -22.84
N VAL A 209 8.57 7.61 -22.85
CA VAL A 209 8.61 6.17 -22.68
C VAL A 209 9.48 5.80 -21.48
N MET A 210 9.35 4.56 -21.05
CA MET A 210 10.20 3.91 -20.06
C MET A 210 10.84 2.68 -20.70
N LYS A 211 12.04 2.35 -20.27
CA LYS A 211 12.71 1.11 -20.65
C LYS A 211 12.32 0.03 -19.65
N ILE A 212 11.76 -1.08 -20.12
CA ILE A 212 11.36 -2.20 -19.28
C ILE A 212 12.05 -3.48 -19.73
N ARG A 213 12.37 -4.35 -18.77
CA ARG A 213 12.89 -5.72 -19.00
C ARG A 213 11.85 -6.74 -18.55
N CYS A 214 11.49 -7.68 -19.40
CA CYS A 214 10.62 -8.78 -19.02
C CYS A 214 11.36 -9.73 -18.07
N LEU A 215 10.80 -9.92 -16.87
CA LEU A 215 11.28 -10.87 -15.87
C LEU A 215 10.60 -12.23 -16.03
N LYS A 216 9.31 -12.22 -16.39
CA LYS A 216 8.50 -13.43 -16.52
C LYS A 216 7.46 -13.27 -17.62
N GLU A 217 7.27 -14.32 -18.41
CA GLU A 217 6.16 -14.49 -19.33
C GLU A 217 5.21 -15.55 -18.76
N TYR A 218 3.93 -15.21 -18.72
CA TYR A 218 2.85 -16.06 -18.24
C TYR A 218 2.06 -16.64 -19.40
N ASP A 219 1.58 -17.86 -19.21
CA ASP A 219 0.61 -18.47 -20.11
C ASP A 219 -0.69 -17.63 -20.15
N LYS A 220 -1.23 -17.45 -21.35
CA LYS A 220 -2.41 -16.61 -21.60
C LYS A 220 -3.68 -17.08 -20.87
N THR A 221 -3.75 -18.33 -20.44
CA THR A 221 -4.90 -18.89 -19.73
C THR A 221 -4.75 -18.79 -18.20
N LEU A 222 -3.57 -18.45 -17.70
CA LEU A 222 -3.26 -18.50 -16.27
C LEU A 222 -3.95 -17.38 -15.48
N ILE A 223 -3.87 -16.14 -16.00
CA ILE A 223 -4.27 -14.92 -15.28
C ILE A 223 -5.30 -14.14 -16.11
N LEU A 224 -6.41 -14.83 -16.43
CA LEU A 224 -7.52 -14.27 -17.18
C LEU A 224 -8.26 -13.18 -16.40
N ARG A 225 -9.02 -12.35 -17.12
CA ARG A 225 -9.91 -11.31 -16.55
C ARG A 225 -10.80 -11.81 -15.42
N ALA A 226 -11.37 -13.02 -15.54
CA ALA A 226 -12.21 -13.60 -14.50
C ALA A 226 -11.45 -13.82 -13.18
N LYS A 227 -10.20 -14.31 -13.25
CA LYS A 227 -9.34 -14.49 -12.08
C LYS A 227 -9.00 -13.14 -11.45
N MET A 228 -8.58 -12.16 -12.24
CA MET A 228 -8.31 -10.79 -11.75
C MET A 228 -9.53 -10.14 -11.05
N ALA A 229 -10.74 -10.38 -11.57
CA ALA A 229 -11.96 -9.84 -10.99
C ALA A 229 -12.23 -10.35 -9.56
N GLN A 230 -11.83 -11.60 -9.25
CA GLN A 230 -11.92 -12.16 -7.89
C GLN A 230 -11.11 -11.36 -6.87
N PHE A 231 -10.07 -10.65 -7.31
CA PHE A 231 -9.22 -9.79 -6.49
C PHE A 231 -9.50 -8.29 -6.67
N GLY A 232 -10.69 -7.95 -7.17
CA GLY A 232 -11.14 -6.55 -7.31
C GLY A 232 -10.60 -5.82 -8.54
N VAL A 233 -9.94 -6.51 -9.48
CA VAL A 233 -9.44 -5.92 -10.74
C VAL A 233 -10.38 -6.26 -11.89
N THR A 234 -11.41 -5.44 -12.08
CA THR A 234 -12.50 -5.70 -13.05
C THR A 234 -12.27 -5.11 -14.44
N ALA A 235 -11.50 -4.01 -14.54
CA ALA A 235 -11.15 -3.36 -15.80
C ALA A 235 -9.81 -2.61 -15.72
N VAL A 236 -8.87 -2.93 -16.61
CA VAL A 236 -7.57 -2.26 -16.72
C VAL A 236 -7.60 -1.27 -17.88
N ARG A 237 -8.05 -0.03 -17.64
CA ARG A 237 -8.10 1.05 -18.66
C ARG A 237 -6.92 2.02 -18.56
N GLY A 238 -6.10 1.86 -17.52
CA GLY A 238 -4.91 2.64 -17.22
C GLY A 238 -4.11 1.94 -16.12
N PRO A 239 -2.97 2.50 -15.70
CA PRO A 239 -2.16 1.93 -14.62
C PRO A 239 -2.97 1.78 -13.34
N ARG A 240 -2.86 0.62 -12.71
CA ARG A 240 -3.42 0.33 -11.39
C ARG A 240 -2.36 -0.27 -10.49
N HIS A 241 -2.51 -0.11 -9.18
CA HIS A 241 -1.67 -0.85 -8.24
C HIS A 241 -2.02 -2.34 -8.30
N MET A 242 -1.00 -3.20 -8.24
CA MET A 242 -1.18 -4.64 -8.10
C MET A 242 -1.73 -4.96 -6.70
N PRO A 243 -2.91 -5.59 -6.56
CA PRO A 243 -3.37 -6.09 -5.26
C PRO A 243 -2.43 -7.17 -4.73
N TYR A 244 -2.10 -7.10 -3.44
CA TYR A 244 -1.21 -8.07 -2.79
C TYR A 244 -1.71 -9.51 -2.95
N ALA A 245 -3.00 -9.76 -2.71
CA ALA A 245 -3.58 -11.09 -2.84
C ALA A 245 -3.49 -11.64 -4.27
N LEU A 246 -3.68 -10.80 -5.29
CA LEU A 246 -3.51 -11.20 -6.69
C LEU A 246 -2.04 -11.53 -7.00
N LYS A 247 -1.09 -10.72 -6.50
CA LYS A 247 0.35 -11.01 -6.62
C LYS A 247 0.70 -12.39 -6.03
N GLN A 248 0.23 -12.67 -4.82
CA GLN A 248 0.50 -13.95 -4.15
C GLN A 248 -0.09 -15.12 -4.93
N GLU A 249 -1.32 -14.98 -5.41
CA GLU A 249 -1.96 -15.99 -6.27
C GLU A 249 -1.16 -16.21 -7.57
N ILE A 250 -0.73 -15.15 -8.25
CA ILE A 250 0.10 -15.26 -9.46
C ILE A 250 1.38 -16.02 -9.15
N ALA A 251 2.07 -15.70 -8.05
CA ALA A 251 3.31 -16.36 -7.67
C ALA A 251 3.10 -17.86 -7.38
N MET A 252 2.03 -18.22 -6.68
CA MET A 252 1.66 -19.62 -6.43
C MET A 252 1.36 -20.37 -7.73
N LEU A 253 0.61 -19.75 -8.65
CA LEU A 253 0.24 -20.34 -9.94
C LEU A 253 1.41 -20.46 -10.91
N SER A 254 2.38 -19.54 -10.86
CA SER A 254 3.55 -19.52 -11.75
C SER A 254 4.75 -20.29 -11.20
N GLY A 255 4.67 -20.81 -9.97
CA GLY A 255 5.79 -21.47 -9.29
C GLY A 255 6.91 -20.50 -8.88
N GLU A 256 6.63 -19.20 -8.82
CA GLU A 256 7.57 -18.21 -8.31
C GLU A 256 7.71 -18.37 -6.79
N SER A 257 8.93 -18.57 -6.31
CA SER A 257 9.22 -18.53 -4.87
C SER A 257 8.91 -17.13 -4.37
N CYS A 258 8.07 -17.00 -3.35
CA CYS A 258 7.86 -15.73 -2.68
C CYS A 258 9.20 -15.34 -2.04
N GLU A 259 9.86 -14.28 -2.53
CA GLU A 259 11.05 -13.73 -1.88
C GLU A 259 10.66 -13.38 -0.43
N LYS A 260 11.34 -14.04 0.51
CA LYS A 260 11.20 -13.81 1.96
C LYS A 260 11.77 -12.47 2.35
#